data_AF-A0A3N5FSH4-F1
#
_entry.id   AF-A0A3N5FSH4-F1
#
_cell.length_a   1.000
_cell.length_b   1.000
_cell.length_c   1.000
_cell.angle_alpha   90.00
_cell.angle_beta   90.00
_cell.angle_gamma   90.00
#
_symmetry.space_group_name_H-M   'P 1'
#
loop_
_entity.id
_entity.type
_entity.pdbx_description
1 polymer ?
#
loop_
_entity_poly.entity_id
_entity_poly.type
_entity_poly.pdbx_seq_one_letter_code
_entity_poly.pdbx_strand_id
1 'polypeptide(L)'
;NFHIMPLAARLLQEPVKEAALLSKREGYKVVMWKVYYPSFLLYSQSFAEKRAPEKGEIVLTTVKYLERLENPELLYSRHGIVLVKNNEMRPRP
;
A
#
# COMPACT_ATOMS: atom_id res chain seq x y z
N ASN A 1 -27.28 -4.93 -17.85
CA ASN A 1 -27.38 -4.91 -16.38
C ASN A 1 -26.02 -5.08 -15.72
N PHE A 2 -25.32 -3.98 -15.46
CA PHE A 2 -24.00 -3.92 -14.79
C PHE A 2 -24.18 -3.68 -13.27
N HIS A 3 -24.94 -4.55 -12.57
CA HIS A 3 -25.31 -4.29 -11.17
C HIS A 3 -24.41 -4.96 -10.11
N ILE A 4 -23.30 -5.60 -10.52
CA ILE A 4 -22.41 -6.34 -9.60
C ILE A 4 -21.20 -5.51 -9.12
N MET A 5 -21.09 -4.24 -9.51
CA MET A 5 -19.99 -3.35 -9.11
C MET A 5 -20.05 -2.65 -7.73
N PRO A 6 -21.16 -2.61 -6.94
CA PRO A 6 -21.13 -1.84 -5.68
C PRO A 6 -20.43 -2.54 -4.51
N LEU A 7 -20.41 -3.87 -4.45
CA LEU A 7 -19.92 -4.59 -3.26
C LEU A 7 -18.39 -4.70 -3.22
N ALA A 8 -17.77 -5.05 -4.35
CA ALA A 8 -16.31 -5.17 -4.46
C ALA A 8 -15.59 -3.83 -4.23
N ALA A 9 -16.19 -2.71 -4.65
CA ALA A 9 -15.65 -1.37 -4.42
C ALA A 9 -15.69 -0.98 -2.92
N ARG A 10 -16.79 -1.30 -2.21
CA ARG A 10 -16.90 -1.07 -0.75
C ARG A 10 -15.90 -1.91 0.05
N LEU A 11 -15.69 -3.18 -0.35
CA LEU A 11 -14.72 -4.09 0.28
C LEU A 11 -13.28 -3.56 0.26
N LEU A 12 -12.91 -2.75 -0.75
CA LEU A 12 -11.60 -2.13 -0.87
C LEU A 12 -11.52 -0.76 -0.19
N GLN A 13 -12.64 -0.08 0.05
CA GLN A 13 -12.62 1.28 0.62
C GLN A 13 -12.14 1.30 2.07
N GLU A 14 -12.55 0.32 2.88
CA GLU A 14 -12.12 0.19 4.27
C GLU A 14 -10.60 -0.05 4.41
N PRO A 15 -9.98 -1.03 3.72
CA PRO A 15 -8.56 -1.29 3.88
C PRO A 15 -7.65 -0.17 3.37
N VAL A 16 -8.06 0.59 2.34
CA VAL A 16 -7.30 1.78 1.90
C VAL A 16 -7.28 2.86 2.98
N LYS A 17 -8.44 3.11 3.61
CA LYS A 17 -8.56 4.09 4.70
C LYS A 17 -7.69 3.69 5.89
N GLU A 18 -7.70 2.42 6.27
CA GLU A 18 -6.90 1.90 7.39
C GLU A 18 -5.39 2.04 7.13
N ALA A 19 -4.92 1.65 5.94
CA ALA A 19 -3.52 1.82 5.54
C ALA A 19 -3.11 3.30 5.53
N ALA A 20 -4.00 4.20 5.08
CA ALA A 20 -3.75 5.63 5.05
C ALA A 20 -3.66 6.24 6.46
N LEU A 21 -4.58 5.85 7.35
CA LEU A 21 -4.56 6.30 8.75
C LEU A 21 -3.34 5.76 9.50
N LEU A 22 -2.92 4.52 9.24
CA LEU A 22 -1.67 3.98 9.75
C LEU A 22 -0.48 4.83 9.27
N SER A 23 -0.40 5.09 7.97
CA SER A 23 0.69 5.88 7.38
C SER A 23 0.76 7.29 7.99
N LYS A 24 -0.38 7.91 8.25
CA LYS A 24 -0.46 9.20 8.95
C LYS A 24 0.07 9.13 10.37
N ARG A 25 -0.35 8.12 11.15
CA ARG A 25 0.07 7.95 12.55
C ARG A 25 1.58 7.74 12.66
N GLU A 26 2.16 6.96 11.75
CA GLU A 26 3.58 6.61 11.75
C GLU A 26 4.47 7.61 10.99
N GLY A 27 3.87 8.63 10.35
CA GLY A 27 4.60 9.61 9.54
C GLY A 27 5.25 9.03 8.27
N TYR A 28 4.69 7.95 7.72
CA TYR A 28 5.24 7.30 6.53
C TYR A 28 5.04 8.14 5.27
N LYS A 29 6.12 8.26 4.49
CA LYS A 29 6.06 8.67 3.08
C LYS A 29 5.83 7.42 2.23
N VAL A 30 4.71 7.40 1.50
CA VAL A 30 4.25 6.19 0.81
C VAL A 30 4.36 6.33 -0.71
N VAL A 31 4.85 5.28 -1.35
CA VAL A 31 4.84 5.11 -2.80
C VAL A 31 3.75 4.12 -3.18
N MET A 32 2.87 4.50 -4.11
CA MET A 32 1.86 3.61 -4.68
C MET A 32 2.44 2.86 -5.88
N TRP A 33 2.61 1.55 -5.75
CA TRP A 33 3.18 0.73 -6.81
C TRP A 33 2.16 -0.19 -7.46
N LYS A 34 1.99 -0.04 -8.79
CA LYS A 34 1.02 -0.79 -9.63
C LYS A 34 -0.44 -0.68 -9.19
N VAL A 35 -0.73 0.22 -8.26
CA VAL A 35 -2.06 0.57 -7.76
C VAL A 35 -2.22 2.08 -7.77
N TYR A 36 -3.47 2.56 -7.65
CA TYR A 36 -3.74 3.97 -7.41
C TYR A 36 -5.04 4.11 -6.62
N TYR A 37 -4.95 4.69 -5.42
CA TYR A 37 -6.07 4.86 -4.52
C TYR A 37 -6.17 6.33 -4.08
N PRO A 38 -6.89 7.20 -4.82
CA PRO A 38 -6.99 8.62 -4.50
C PRO A 38 -7.45 8.92 -3.06
N SER A 39 -8.37 8.09 -2.53
CA SER A 39 -8.86 8.21 -1.16
C SER A 39 -7.78 8.03 -0.10
N PHE A 40 -6.68 7.34 -0.41
CA PHE A 40 -5.53 7.23 0.48
C PHE A 40 -4.91 8.60 0.77
N LEU A 41 -4.77 9.47 -0.25
CA LEU A 41 -4.18 10.80 -0.09
C LEU A 41 -5.01 11.65 0.90
N LEU A 42 -6.33 11.53 0.82
CA LEU A 42 -7.26 12.23 1.72
C LEU A 42 -7.06 11.81 3.18
N TYR A 43 -7.01 10.50 3.45
CA TYR A 43 -6.93 9.99 4.83
C TYR A 43 -5.52 10.05 5.41
N SER A 44 -4.49 9.89 4.58
CA SER A 44 -3.09 9.99 5.00
C SER A 44 -2.65 11.43 5.24
N GLN A 45 -3.35 12.40 4.64
CA GLN A 45 -2.95 13.82 4.61
C GLN A 45 -1.51 14.01 4.11
N SER A 46 -1.07 13.11 3.22
CA SER A 46 0.25 13.12 2.61
C SER A 46 0.13 12.96 1.10
N PHE A 47 1.10 13.49 0.38
CA PHE A 47 1.31 13.10 -1.00
C PHE A 47 1.86 11.66 -1.05
N ALA A 48 1.41 10.90 -2.04
CA ALA A 48 1.97 9.61 -2.38
C ALA A 48 2.33 9.64 -3.86
N GLU A 49 3.55 9.23 -4.19
CA GLU A 49 4.00 9.15 -5.58
C GLU A 49 3.53 7.84 -6.20
N LYS A 50 3.17 7.88 -7.49
CA LYS A 50 2.84 6.68 -8.27
C LYS A 50 4.02 6.31 -9.17
N ARG A 51 4.92 5.48 -8.65
CA ARG A 51 6.13 5.04 -9.36
C ARG A 51 6.58 3.65 -8.89
N ALA A 52 7.66 3.14 -9.48
CA ALA A 52 8.35 2.00 -8.92
C ALA A 52 9.00 2.40 -7.58
N PRO A 53 8.95 1.53 -6.56
CA PRO A 53 9.57 1.82 -5.27
C PRO A 53 11.08 1.64 -5.33
N GLU A 54 11.78 2.47 -4.61
CA GLU A 54 13.19 2.32 -4.25
C GLU A 54 13.32 1.47 -2.99
N LYS A 55 14.55 1.09 -2.66
CA LYS A 55 14.82 0.34 -1.44
C LYS A 55 14.68 1.25 -0.21
N GLY A 56 14.23 0.68 0.89
CA GLY A 56 13.90 1.39 2.13
C GLY A 56 12.56 2.11 2.15
N GLU A 57 11.87 2.25 1.01
CA GLU A 57 10.61 2.97 0.92
C GLU A 57 9.41 2.18 1.49
N ILE A 58 8.39 2.93 1.93
CA ILE A 58 7.09 2.36 2.29
C ILE A 58 6.23 2.30 1.04
N VAL A 59 5.73 1.12 0.73
CA VAL A 59 5.03 0.81 -0.52
C VAL A 59 3.60 0.38 -0.21
N LEU A 60 2.64 1.09 -0.81
CA LEU A 60 1.25 0.64 -0.89
C LEU A 60 1.06 -0.13 -2.20
N THR A 61 0.69 -1.40 -2.09
CA THR A 61 0.47 -2.26 -3.27
C THR A 61 -0.53 -3.37 -2.95
N THR A 62 -0.60 -4.40 -3.79
CA THR A 62 -1.38 -5.62 -3.51
C THR A 62 -0.48 -6.81 -3.24
N VAL A 63 -1.01 -7.82 -2.54
CA VAL A 63 -0.31 -9.09 -2.28
C VAL A 63 0.30 -9.72 -3.54
N LYS A 64 -0.30 -9.50 -4.71
CA LYS A 64 0.17 -10.01 -6.02
C LYS A 64 1.55 -9.50 -6.44
N TYR A 65 2.01 -8.40 -5.85
CA TYR A 65 3.28 -7.77 -6.19
C TYR A 65 4.34 -7.91 -5.09
N LEU A 66 4.03 -8.57 -3.97
CA LEU A 66 4.98 -8.74 -2.85
C LEU A 66 6.24 -9.51 -3.26
N GLU A 67 6.09 -10.58 -4.03
CA GLU A 67 7.22 -11.40 -4.50
C GLU A 67 8.18 -10.63 -5.43
N ARG A 68 7.76 -9.45 -5.92
CA ARG A 68 8.58 -8.59 -6.77
C ARG A 68 9.31 -7.50 -5.99
N LEU A 69 9.07 -7.41 -4.68
CA LEU A 69 9.78 -6.52 -3.77
C LEU A 69 10.95 -7.26 -3.15
N GLU A 70 11.98 -6.51 -2.80
CA GLU A 70 13.18 -7.05 -2.17
C GLU A 70 12.93 -7.12 -0.66
N ASN A 71 12.87 -8.34 -0.12
CA ASN A 71 12.69 -8.60 1.31
C ASN A 71 11.61 -7.71 1.99
N PRO A 72 10.34 -7.73 1.51
CA PRO A 72 9.31 -6.84 2.01
C PRO A 72 8.96 -7.17 3.46
N GLU A 73 9.04 -6.17 4.33
CA GLU A 73 8.52 -6.25 5.70
C GLU A 73 7.06 -5.77 5.72
N LEU A 74 6.16 -6.65 6.16
CA LEU A 74 4.73 -6.39 6.13
C LEU A 74 4.33 -5.49 7.31
N LEU A 75 3.83 -4.29 7.01
CA LEU A 75 3.33 -3.32 7.99
C LEU A 75 1.81 -3.39 8.16
N TYR A 76 1.11 -3.76 7.07
CA TYR A 76 -0.35 -3.90 7.05
C TYR A 76 -0.79 -4.83 5.92
N SER A 77 -1.85 -5.63 6.14
CA SER A 77 -2.46 -6.46 5.11
C SER A 77 -3.95 -6.69 5.37
N ARG A 78 -4.81 -6.36 4.40
CA ARG A 78 -6.24 -6.67 4.44
C ARG A 78 -6.85 -6.64 3.04
N HIS A 79 -7.71 -7.62 2.74
CA HIS A 79 -8.42 -7.77 1.45
C HIS A 79 -7.49 -7.64 0.22
N GLY A 80 -6.26 -8.14 0.33
CA GLY A 80 -5.26 -8.10 -0.74
C GLY A 80 -4.53 -6.78 -0.92
N ILE A 81 -4.87 -5.73 -0.15
CA ILE A 81 -4.10 -4.48 -0.06
C ILE A 81 -3.05 -4.62 1.04
N VAL A 82 -1.83 -4.19 0.75
CA VAL A 82 -0.70 -4.27 1.67
C VAL A 82 0.05 -2.95 1.74
N LEU A 83 0.52 -2.64 2.96
CA LEU A 83 1.56 -1.66 3.20
C LEU A 83 2.81 -2.42 3.62
N VAL A 84 3.92 -2.18 2.93
CA VAL A 84 5.18 -2.88 3.21
C VAL A 84 6.35 -1.92 3.19
N LYS A 85 7.41 -2.26 3.90
CA LYS A 85 8.71 -1.63 3.75
C LYS A 85 9.57 -2.49 2.81
N ASN A 86 9.95 -1.92 1.67
CA ASN A 86 10.77 -2.59 0.66
C ASN A 86 12.25 -2.58 1.08
N ASN A 87 12.63 -3.42 2.05
CA ASN A 87 13.94 -3.34 2.69
C ASN A 87 15.10 -3.57 1.71
N GLU A 88 16.22 -2.90 1.98
CA GLU A 88 17.49 -3.31 1.40
C GLU A 88 17.84 -4.72 1.91
N MET A 89 18.36 -5.59 1.04
CA MET A 89 18.96 -6.85 1.48
C MET A 89 19.97 -6.55 2.59
N ARG A 90 19.67 -6.96 3.83
CA ARG A 90 20.72 -7.10 4.83
C ARG A 90 21.51 -8.35 4.43
N PRO A 91 22.82 -8.27 4.13
CA PRO A 91 23.60 -9.49 3.98
C PRO A 91 23.41 -10.31 5.26
N ARG A 92 22.96 -11.56 5.11
CA ARG A 92 23.01 -12.49 6.25
C ARG A 92 24.51 -12.67 6.57
N PRO A 93 24.91 -12.60 7.85
CA PRO A 93 26.28 -12.87 8.25
C PRO A 93 26.69 -14.30 7.88
#